data_AF-A0A4Q3TW95-F1
#
_entry.id   AF-A0A4Q3TW95-F1
#
_cell.length_a   1.000
_cell.length_b   1.000
_cell.length_c   1.000
_cell.angle_alpha   90.00
_cell.angle_beta   90.00
_cell.angle_gamma   90.00
#
_symmetry.space_group_name_H-M   'P 1'
#
loop_
_entity.id
_entity.type
_entity.pdbx_description
1 polymer ?
#
loop_
_entity_poly.entity_id
_entity_poly.type
_entity_poly.pdbx_seq_one_letter_code
_entity_poly.pdbx_strand_id
1 'polypeptide(L)'
;MLYAFHELAYQSALPFRVGAQMARNFWTSPFNPAADTAIGRTAYASAELFESVTRRYGKPDWKLETLEIGGKTVRTTEQVIWQSPWCRLVRFARNIGDLKRAGKPVAAPAVLIVAPLSGHYATLLRGTVEGFLQDHDVYVTDW
;
A
#
# COMPACT_ATOMS: atom_id res chain seq x y z
N MET A 1 13.79 -21.71 5.36
CA MET A 1 15.13 -21.38 5.91
C MET A 1 15.66 -20.05 5.37
N LEU A 2 15.84 -19.89 4.05
CA LEU A 2 16.33 -18.61 3.48
C LEU A 2 15.44 -17.40 3.78
N TYR A 3 14.12 -17.55 3.70
CA TYR A 3 13.18 -16.47 4.06
C TYR A 3 13.29 -16.07 5.54
N ALA A 4 13.51 -17.04 6.43
CA ALA A 4 13.69 -16.76 7.86
C ALA A 4 15.02 -16.03 8.14
N PHE A 5 16.09 -16.37 7.43
CA PHE A 5 17.36 -15.63 7.50
C PHE A 5 17.24 -14.21 6.95
N HIS A 6 16.55 -14.06 5.82
CA HIS A 6 16.22 -12.76 5.25
C HIS A 6 15.43 -11.93 6.26
N GLU A 7 14.35 -12.48 6.81
CA GLU A 7 13.51 -11.82 7.83
C GLU A 7 14.31 -11.45 9.09
N LEU A 8 15.21 -12.32 9.54
CA LEU A 8 16.12 -12.06 10.67
C LEU A 8 17.09 -10.91 10.37
N ALA A 9 17.61 -10.82 9.14
CA ALA A 9 18.46 -9.71 8.72
C ALA A 9 17.72 -8.36 8.71
N TYR A 10 16.42 -8.36 8.38
CA TYR A 10 15.58 -7.16 8.54
C TYR A 10 15.31 -6.84 10.01
N GLN A 11 15.01 -7.86 10.83
CA GLN A 11 14.73 -7.65 12.25
C GLN A 11 15.97 -7.18 13.01
N SER A 12 17.17 -7.64 12.64
CA SER A 12 18.42 -7.19 13.25
C SER A 12 18.75 -5.72 12.96
N ALA A 13 18.21 -5.14 11.89
CA ALA A 13 18.35 -3.73 11.55
C ALA A 13 17.46 -2.80 12.42
N LEU A 14 16.48 -3.35 13.16
CA LEU A 14 15.52 -2.56 13.94
C LEU A 14 16.18 -1.63 14.99
N PRO A 15 17.14 -2.08 15.83
CA PRO A 15 17.77 -1.21 16.81
C PRO A 15 18.50 -0.03 16.17
N PHE A 16 19.20 -0.28 15.05
CA PHE A 16 19.90 0.75 14.30
C PHE A 16 18.94 1.77 13.69
N ARG A 17 17.79 1.32 13.17
CA ARG A 17 16.75 2.19 12.66
C ARG A 17 16.15 3.09 13.74
N VAL A 18 15.90 2.55 14.93
CA VAL A 18 15.43 3.35 16.09
C VAL A 18 16.47 4.41 16.45
N GLY A 19 17.75 4.05 16.50
CA GLY A 19 18.84 5.01 16.72
C GLY A 19 18.89 6.10 15.65
N ALA A 20 18.75 5.74 14.37
CA ALA A 20 18.69 6.69 13.27
C ALA A 20 17.47 7.63 13.38
N GLN A 21 16.31 7.12 13.78
CA GLN A 21 15.12 7.94 13.99
C GLN A 21 15.28 8.92 15.16
N MET A 22 15.92 8.50 16.26
CA MET A 22 16.28 9.39 17.36
C MET A 22 17.27 10.47 16.92
N ALA A 23 18.32 10.08 16.18
CA ALA A 23 19.30 11.02 15.64
C ALA A 23 18.64 12.03 14.70
N ARG A 24 17.76 11.58 13.81
CA ARG A 24 16.97 12.44 12.92
C ARG A 24 16.18 13.48 13.70
N ASN A 25 15.45 13.05 14.73
CA ASN A 25 14.64 13.94 15.57
C ASN A 25 15.50 14.92 16.38
N PHE A 26 16.69 14.50 16.83
CA PHE A 26 17.65 15.36 17.53
C PHE A 26 18.20 16.45 16.60
N TRP A 27 18.60 16.10 15.38
CA TRP A 27 19.18 17.04 14.41
C TRP A 27 18.15 18.01 13.80
N THR A 28 16.85 17.69 13.88
CA THR A 28 15.75 18.57 13.45
C THR A 28 15.06 19.30 14.60
N SER A 29 15.47 19.07 15.84
CA SER A 29 14.86 19.71 17.00
C SER A 29 15.06 21.23 16.94
N PRO A 30 14.00 22.04 17.12
CA PRO A 30 14.12 23.50 17.21
C PRO A 30 15.00 23.98 18.37
N PHE A 31 15.22 23.12 19.37
CA PHE A 31 16.08 23.40 20.53
C PHE A 31 17.56 23.05 20.27
N ASN A 32 17.90 22.48 19.11
CA ASN A 32 19.26 22.18 18.73
C ASN A 32 19.85 23.37 17.95
N PRO A 33 20.78 24.15 18.53
CA PRO A 33 21.36 25.33 17.87
C PRO A 33 22.20 24.97 16.63
N ALA A 34 22.55 23.70 16.46
CA ALA A 34 23.29 23.21 15.29
C ALA A 34 22.38 22.71 14.15
N ALA A 35 21.05 22.69 14.31
CA ALA A 35 20.11 22.12 13.34
C ALA A 35 20.25 22.73 11.94
N ASP A 36 20.35 24.07 11.87
CA ASP A 36 20.45 24.82 10.61
C ASP A 36 21.90 24.98 10.11
N THR A 37 22.88 24.34 10.76
CA THR A 37 24.26 24.34 10.28
C THR A 37 24.44 23.31 9.16
N ALA A 38 25.49 23.47 8.34
CA ALA A 38 25.80 22.48 7.31
C ALA A 38 26.00 21.07 7.90
N ILE A 39 26.65 20.98 9.07
CA ILE A 39 26.89 19.72 9.78
C ILE A 39 25.57 19.11 10.25
N GLY A 40 24.69 19.91 10.88
CA GLY A 40 23.38 19.44 11.36
C GLY A 40 22.50 18.91 10.22
N ARG A 41 22.43 19.63 9.10
CA ARG A 41 21.69 19.18 7.91
C ARG A 41 22.25 17.89 7.32
N THR A 42 23.58 17.76 7.22
CA THR A 42 24.20 16.53 6.71
C THR A 42 23.94 15.35 7.65
N ALA A 43 24.08 15.54 8.96
CA ALA A 43 23.82 14.49 9.95
C ALA A 43 22.34 14.07 9.95
N TYR A 44 21.41 15.02 9.82
CA TYR A 44 20.00 14.74 9.60
C TYR A 44 19.78 13.90 8.33
N ALA A 45 20.31 14.33 7.18
CA ALA A 45 20.10 13.65 5.90
C ALA A 45 20.66 12.22 5.93
N SER A 46 21.82 12.01 6.55
CA SER A 46 22.39 10.67 6.71
C SER A 46 21.50 9.78 7.59
N ALA A 47 20.99 10.30 8.71
CA ALA A 47 20.10 9.57 9.59
C ALA A 47 18.75 9.27 8.92
N GLU A 48 18.19 10.21 8.16
CA GLU A 48 16.96 10.04 7.39
C GLU A 48 17.12 8.96 6.31
N LEU A 49 18.19 9.02 5.52
CA LEU A 49 18.48 8.02 4.49
C LEU A 49 18.60 6.61 5.08
N PHE A 50 19.34 6.47 6.18
CA PHE A 50 19.49 5.17 6.86
C PHE A 50 18.14 4.66 7.37
N GLU A 51 17.33 5.52 7.98
CA GLU A 51 15.99 5.17 8.46
C GLU A 51 15.09 4.73 7.30
N SER A 52 15.09 5.47 6.19
CA SER A 52 14.27 5.17 5.00
C SER A 52 14.65 3.84 4.35
N VAL A 53 15.95 3.55 4.20
CA VAL A 53 16.43 2.32 3.57
C VAL A 53 16.18 1.08 4.44
N THR A 54 16.19 1.25 5.77
CA THR A 54 15.93 0.15 6.72
C THR A 54 14.46 0.02 7.12
N ARG A 55 13.60 0.96 6.70
CA ARG A 55 12.17 0.93 7.00
C ARG A 55 11.49 -0.15 6.17
N ARG A 56 10.62 -0.91 6.84
CA ARG A 56 9.70 -1.83 6.20
C ARG A 56 8.33 -1.18 6.04
N TYR A 57 7.81 -1.21 4.83
CA TYR A 57 6.42 -0.86 4.56
C TYR A 57 5.62 -2.15 4.52
N GLY A 58 4.64 -2.27 5.42
CA GLY A 58 3.65 -3.33 5.34
C GLY A 58 2.74 -3.12 4.13
N LYS A 59 1.97 -4.16 3.79
CA LYS A 59 0.96 -4.06 2.75
C LYS A 59 -0.10 -3.04 3.14
N PRO A 60 -0.30 -1.95 2.37
CA PRO A 60 -1.42 -1.05 2.59
C PRO A 60 -2.74 -1.79 2.32
N ASP A 61 -3.78 -1.49 3.07
CA ASP A 61 -5.13 -1.94 2.76
C ASP A 61 -5.67 -1.28 1.47
N TRP A 62 -6.58 -1.95 0.78
CA TRP A 62 -7.22 -1.38 -0.41
C TRP A 62 -8.08 -0.16 -0.07
N LYS A 63 -8.77 -0.16 1.08
CA LYS A 63 -9.70 0.91 1.46
C LYS A 63 -10.75 1.20 0.37
N LEU A 64 -11.27 0.12 -0.21
CA LEU A 64 -12.29 0.13 -1.26
C LEU A 64 -13.55 -0.56 -0.75
N GLU A 65 -13.99 -0.27 0.47
CA GLU A 65 -15.23 -0.81 1.05
C GLU A 65 -16.46 -0.05 0.53
N THR A 66 -16.28 1.22 0.18
CA THR A 66 -17.30 2.11 -0.37
C THR A 66 -16.72 3.00 -1.44
N LEU A 67 -17.44 3.16 -2.55
CA LEU A 67 -17.07 3.99 -3.70
C LEU A 67 -18.23 4.89 -4.10
N GLU A 68 -17.93 6.07 -4.64
CA GLU A 68 -18.94 6.89 -5.32
C GLU A 68 -19.00 6.50 -6.80
N ILE A 69 -20.17 6.05 -7.24
CA ILE A 69 -20.44 5.70 -8.65
C ILE A 69 -21.74 6.39 -9.06
N GLY A 70 -21.67 7.25 -10.07
CA GLY A 70 -22.86 7.99 -10.54
C GLY A 70 -23.49 8.89 -9.46
N GLY A 71 -22.70 9.41 -8.51
CA GLY A 71 -23.17 10.23 -7.39
C GLY A 71 -23.95 9.45 -6.33
N LYS A 72 -23.76 8.12 -6.27
CA LYS A 72 -24.30 7.25 -5.23
C LYS A 72 -23.17 6.44 -4.61
N THR A 73 -23.24 6.29 -3.30
CA THR A 73 -22.36 5.40 -2.56
C THR A 73 -22.70 3.93 -2.86
N VAL A 74 -21.73 3.20 -3.40
CA VAL A 74 -21.78 1.78 -3.71
C VAL A 74 -20.80 1.03 -2.81
N ARG A 75 -21.31 0.03 -2.08
CA ARG A 75 -20.45 -0.84 -1.26
C ARG A 75 -19.77 -1.90 -2.11
N THR A 76 -18.56 -2.23 -1.73
CA THR A 76 -17.70 -3.22 -2.38
C THR A 76 -17.17 -4.21 -1.36
N THR A 77 -17.06 -5.47 -1.77
CA THR A 77 -16.53 -6.56 -0.95
C THR A 77 -15.37 -7.23 -1.68
N GLU A 78 -14.23 -7.32 -1.00
CA GLU A 78 -13.08 -8.07 -1.48
C GLU A 78 -13.36 -9.58 -1.39
N GLN A 79 -13.18 -10.28 -2.51
CA GLN A 79 -13.41 -11.71 -2.61
C GLN A 79 -12.19 -12.37 -3.24
N VAL A 80 -11.55 -13.30 -2.54
CA VAL A 80 -10.53 -14.17 -3.13
C VAL A 80 -11.25 -15.29 -3.88
N ILE A 81 -11.28 -15.19 -5.22
CA ILE A 81 -12.01 -16.15 -6.06
C ILE A 81 -11.14 -17.33 -6.49
N TRP A 82 -9.82 -17.18 -6.42
CA TRP A 82 -8.85 -18.23 -6.68
C TRP A 82 -7.55 -17.94 -5.92
N GLN A 83 -6.83 -18.97 -5.50
CA GLN A 83 -5.55 -18.80 -4.83
C GLN A 83 -4.59 -19.96 -5.11
N SER A 84 -3.31 -19.64 -5.06
CA SER A 84 -2.16 -20.54 -5.04
C SER A 84 -1.14 -20.06 -4.00
N PRO A 85 -0.07 -20.81 -3.71
CA PRO A 85 1.00 -20.35 -2.85
C PRO A 85 1.71 -19.06 -3.30
N TRP A 86 1.50 -18.60 -4.53
CA TRP A 86 2.20 -17.45 -5.13
C TRP A 86 1.29 -16.30 -5.55
N CYS A 87 -0.02 -16.51 -5.58
CA CYS A 87 -0.95 -15.51 -6.10
C CYS A 87 -2.36 -15.78 -5.61
N ARG A 88 -3.02 -14.71 -5.18
CA ARG A 88 -4.46 -14.63 -4.93
C ARG A 88 -5.10 -13.80 -6.03
N LEU A 89 -6.17 -14.32 -6.61
CA LEU A 89 -7.00 -13.55 -7.53
C LEU A 89 -8.13 -12.90 -6.74
N VAL A 90 -8.05 -11.59 -6.58
CA VAL A 90 -9.01 -10.81 -5.79
C VAL A 90 -10.01 -10.15 -6.73
N ARG A 91 -11.29 -10.36 -6.47
CA ARG A 91 -12.41 -9.67 -7.11
C ARG A 91 -12.99 -8.63 -6.16
N PHE A 92 -13.33 -7.46 -6.67
CA PHE A 92 -14.07 -6.43 -5.92
C PHE A 92 -15.56 -6.49 -6.29
N ALA A 93 -16.32 -7.29 -5.54
CA ALA A 93 -17.74 -7.48 -5.79
C ALA A 93 -18.53 -6.23 -5.32
N ARG A 94 -19.19 -5.56 -6.26
CA ARG A 94 -20.04 -4.39 -5.99
C ARG A 94 -21.44 -4.83 -5.56
N ASN A 95 -22.02 -4.14 -4.58
CA ASN A 95 -23.36 -4.43 -4.11
C ASN A 95 -24.41 -4.19 -5.22
N ILE A 96 -25.19 -5.22 -5.52
CA ILE A 96 -26.17 -5.20 -6.62
C ILE A 96 -27.26 -4.15 -6.40
N GLY A 97 -27.73 -4.00 -5.17
CA GLY A 97 -28.77 -3.01 -4.83
C GLY A 97 -28.25 -1.58 -4.98
N ASP A 98 -27.02 -1.33 -4.56
CA ASP A 98 -26.39 -0.02 -4.69
C ASP A 98 -26.10 0.33 -6.16
N LEU A 99 -25.64 -0.64 -6.97
CA LEU A 99 -25.44 -0.46 -8.42
C LEU A 99 -26.75 -0.10 -9.15
N LYS A 100 -27.86 -0.76 -8.81
CA LYS A 100 -29.18 -0.43 -9.37
C LYS A 100 -29.58 1.01 -9.03
N ARG A 101 -29.33 1.46 -7.79
CA ARG A 101 -29.58 2.86 -7.37
C ARG A 101 -28.68 3.86 -8.08
N ALA A 102 -27.46 3.46 -8.44
CA ALA A 102 -26.51 4.24 -9.22
C ALA A 102 -26.80 4.25 -10.73
N GLY A 103 -27.83 3.52 -11.20
CA GLY A 103 -28.16 3.43 -12.63
C GLY A 103 -27.14 2.64 -13.46
N LYS A 104 -26.32 1.80 -12.83
CA LYS A 104 -25.29 0.99 -13.49
C LYS A 104 -25.78 -0.44 -13.74
N PRO A 105 -25.33 -1.09 -14.84
CA PRO A 105 -25.67 -2.48 -15.10
C PRO A 105 -25.06 -3.40 -14.04
N VAL A 106 -25.83 -4.41 -13.61
CA VAL A 106 -25.35 -5.43 -12.65
C VAL A 106 -24.29 -6.33 -13.30
N ALA A 107 -24.46 -6.63 -14.58
CA ALA A 107 -23.51 -7.40 -15.38
C ALA A 107 -22.64 -6.45 -16.20
N ALA A 108 -21.51 -6.04 -15.61
CA ALA A 108 -20.49 -5.27 -16.29
C ALA A 108 -19.46 -6.19 -16.97
N PRO A 109 -18.74 -5.73 -18.00
CA PRO A 109 -17.60 -6.46 -18.56
C PRO A 109 -16.54 -6.72 -17.48
N ALA A 110 -15.96 -7.91 -17.50
CA ALA A 110 -14.86 -8.27 -16.59
C ALA A 110 -13.54 -7.64 -17.06
N VAL A 111 -12.74 -7.17 -16.10
CA VAL A 111 -11.37 -6.71 -16.34
C VAL A 111 -10.42 -7.39 -15.36
N LEU A 112 -9.30 -7.90 -15.88
CA LEU A 112 -8.22 -8.48 -15.08
C LEU A 112 -7.03 -7.52 -15.08
N ILE A 113 -6.68 -7.03 -13.90
CA ILE A 113 -5.50 -6.21 -13.66
C ILE A 113 -4.37 -7.13 -13.17
N VAL A 114 -3.32 -7.26 -13.97
CA VAL A 114 -2.12 -8.01 -13.58
C VAL A 114 -1.15 -7.06 -12.87
N ALA A 115 -1.11 -7.12 -11.55
CA ALA A 115 -0.21 -6.30 -10.75
C ALA A 115 1.25 -6.67 -11.03
N PRO A 116 2.18 -5.69 -11.05
CA PRO A 116 3.60 -5.99 -11.26
C PRO A 116 4.20 -6.74 -10.07
N LEU A 117 5.08 -7.71 -10.36
CA LEU A 117 5.83 -8.50 -9.37
C LEU A 117 7.04 -7.74 -8.77
N SER A 118 7.22 -6.46 -9.07
CA SER A 118 8.43 -5.68 -8.79
C SER A 118 8.59 -5.26 -7.32
N GLY A 119 8.28 -6.14 -6.37
CA GLY A 119 8.45 -5.88 -4.93
C GLY A 119 7.42 -4.90 -4.33
N HIS A 120 6.33 -4.63 -5.05
CA HIS A 120 5.28 -3.73 -4.61
C HIS A 120 3.97 -4.49 -4.42
N TYR A 121 3.18 -4.08 -3.44
CA TYR A 121 1.88 -4.69 -3.19
C TYR A 121 0.88 -4.31 -4.28
N ALA A 122 0.01 -5.25 -4.68
CA ALA A 122 -1.08 -4.98 -5.62
C ALA A 122 -1.95 -3.78 -5.19
N THR A 123 -2.04 -3.51 -3.88
CA THR A 123 -2.78 -2.39 -3.29
C THR A 123 -2.25 -1.02 -3.71
N LEU A 124 -1.05 -0.91 -4.29
CA LEU A 124 -0.60 0.35 -4.90
C LEU A 124 -1.36 0.68 -6.20
N LEU A 125 -1.99 -0.31 -6.84
CA LEU A 125 -2.92 -0.11 -7.95
C LEU A 125 -4.32 0.26 -7.48
N ARG A 126 -4.52 0.62 -6.21
CA ARG A 126 -5.82 1.03 -5.66
C ARG A 126 -6.55 2.04 -6.54
N GLY A 127 -5.88 3.11 -6.98
CA GLY A 127 -6.49 4.12 -7.84
C GLY A 127 -6.92 3.57 -9.21
N THR A 128 -6.14 2.63 -9.75
CA THR A 128 -6.49 1.92 -10.99
C THR A 128 -7.70 1.02 -10.80
N VAL A 129 -7.71 0.21 -9.73
CA VAL A 129 -8.85 -0.65 -9.36
C VAL A 129 -10.10 0.17 -9.14
N GLU A 130 -10.01 1.25 -8.38
CA GLU A 130 -11.09 2.22 -8.14
C GLU A 130 -11.64 2.82 -9.44
N GLY A 131 -10.76 3.23 -10.35
CA GLY A 131 -11.15 3.76 -11.66
C GLY A 131 -11.92 2.74 -12.50
N PHE A 132 -11.47 1.49 -12.56
CA PHE A 132 -12.18 0.45 -13.31
C PHE A 132 -13.49 0.02 -12.64
N LEU A 133 -13.60 0.09 -11.31
CA LEU A 133 -14.81 -0.29 -10.57
C LEU A 133 -16.03 0.58 -10.91
N GLN A 134 -15.83 1.74 -11.52
CA GLN A 134 -16.89 2.60 -12.04
C GLN A 134 -17.76 1.89 -13.08
N ASP A 135 -17.15 1.04 -13.92
CA ASP A 135 -17.80 0.47 -15.11
C ASP A 135 -17.55 -1.02 -15.34
N HIS A 136 -16.63 -1.65 -14.61
CA HIS A 136 -16.19 -3.03 -14.85
C HIS A 136 -16.31 -3.91 -13.61
N ASP A 137 -16.43 -5.22 -13.82
CA ASP A 137 -16.22 -6.23 -12.78
C ASP A 137 -14.71 -6.50 -12.64
N VAL A 138 -14.10 -5.99 -11.57
CA VAL A 138 -12.65 -5.87 -11.45
C VAL A 138 -12.04 -7.05 -10.69
N TYR A 139 -11.05 -7.66 -11.32
CA TYR A 139 -10.19 -8.69 -10.78
C TYR A 139 -8.75 -8.18 -10.76
N VAL A 140 -8.00 -8.47 -9.71
CA VAL A 140 -6.58 -8.11 -9.59
C VAL A 140 -5.76 -9.27 -9.05
N THR A 141 -4.59 -9.49 -9.63
CA THR A 141 -3.62 -10.47 -9.10
C THR A 141 -2.91 -9.87 -7.90
N ASP A 142 -2.81 -10.64 -6.82
CA ASP A 142 -2.15 -10.26 -5.58
C ASP A 142 -1.14 -11.33 -5.19
N TRP A 143 0.13 -11.04 -5.50
CA TRP A 143 1.28 -11.94 -5.34
C TRP A 143 1.70 -12.12 -3.87
#